data_AF-A0A8D8PJV0-F1
#
_entry.id   AF-A0A8D8PJV0-F1
#
_cell.length_a   1.000
_cell.length_b   1.000
_cell.length_c   1.000
_cell.angle_alpha   90.00
_cell.angle_beta   90.00
_cell.angle_gamma   90.00
#
_symmetry.space_group_name_H-M   'P 1'
#
loop_
_entity.id
_entity.type
_entity.pdbx_description
1 polymer ?
#
loop_
_entity_poly.entity_id
_entity_poly.type
_entity_poly.pdbx_seq_one_letter_code
_entity_poly.pdbx_strand_id
1 'polypeptide(L)'
;ITVGLTVLPQGLAYATLAGLEPQYGLYSAFVGGLMYALIGGCREVTIGPTALLALMTSRHTGHGGESGPHFAILLCFLSGIVELAMAVLRLGALVDLISLPVTVGFTSATALIIGASQLKALLGIRGGSGSGFAETIKTVIEKFGEARVSDSVLGFASIAVLLAMRKLKDIKTPADASKGRKTFGVAL
;
A
#
# COMPACT_ATOMS: atom_id res chain seq x y z
N ILE A 1 -17.36 -3.20 -6.80
CA ILE A 1 -16.72 -3.09 -8.14
C ILE A 1 -15.54 -2.11 -8.11
N THR A 2 -15.73 -0.84 -7.73
CA THR A 2 -14.65 0.17 -7.70
C THR A 2 -13.42 -0.27 -6.89
N VAL A 3 -13.61 -0.80 -5.68
CA VAL A 3 -12.51 -1.30 -4.83
C VAL A 3 -11.77 -2.47 -5.46
N GLY A 4 -12.49 -3.41 -6.09
CA GLY A 4 -11.87 -4.55 -6.79
C GLY A 4 -10.99 -4.11 -7.96
N LEU A 5 -11.44 -3.12 -8.74
CA LEU A 5 -10.66 -2.56 -9.84
C LEU A 5 -9.38 -1.87 -9.38
N THR A 6 -9.38 -1.25 -8.18
CA THR A 6 -8.19 -0.61 -7.61
C THR A 6 -7.23 -1.59 -6.93
N VAL A 7 -7.75 -2.68 -6.37
CA VAL A 7 -6.95 -3.68 -5.64
C VAL A 7 -6.06 -4.51 -6.58
N LEU A 8 -6.50 -4.77 -7.82
CA LEU A 8 -5.71 -5.52 -8.81
C LEU A 8 -4.34 -4.89 -9.12
N PRO A 9 -4.25 -3.64 -9.62
CA PRO A 9 -2.96 -3.01 -9.88
C PRO A 9 -2.15 -2.78 -8.59
N GLN A 10 -2.83 -2.50 -7.47
CA GLN A 10 -2.18 -2.33 -6.17
C GLN A 10 -1.50 -3.63 -5.70
N GLY A 11 -2.17 -4.78 -5.81
CA GLY A 11 -1.62 -6.07 -5.42
C GLY A 11 -0.40 -6.45 -6.25
N LEU A 12 -0.45 -6.23 -7.57
CA LEU A 12 0.69 -6.47 -8.47
C LEU A 12 1.90 -5.64 -8.08
N ALA A 13 1.70 -4.34 -7.80
CA ALA A 13 2.78 -3.44 -7.38
C ALA A 13 3.37 -3.80 -6.01
N TYR A 14 2.55 -4.29 -5.08
CA TYR A 14 3.04 -4.65 -3.74
C TYR A 14 3.76 -6.00 -3.72
N ALA A 15 3.39 -6.96 -4.58
CA ALA A 15 4.15 -8.20 -4.73
C ALA A 15 5.57 -7.93 -5.24
N THR A 16 5.72 -7.08 -6.25
CA THR A 16 7.05 -6.72 -6.77
C THR A 16 7.86 -5.91 -5.74
N LEU A 17 7.19 -5.06 -4.95
CA LEU A 17 7.82 -4.36 -3.83
C LEU A 17 8.31 -5.33 -2.73
N ALA A 18 7.59 -6.43 -2.52
CA ALA A 18 7.98 -7.52 -1.63
C ALA A 18 9.07 -8.45 -2.21
N GLY A 19 9.55 -8.20 -3.43
CA GLY A 19 10.52 -9.08 -4.11
C GLY A 19 9.92 -10.43 -4.53
N LEU A 20 8.61 -10.51 -4.68
CA LEU A 20 7.88 -11.71 -5.11
C LEU A 20 7.34 -11.54 -6.52
N GLU A 21 7.00 -12.66 -7.16
CA GLU A 21 6.33 -12.64 -8.46
C GLU A 21 4.93 -12.02 -8.35
N PRO A 22 4.45 -11.24 -9.35
CA PRO A 22 3.20 -10.48 -9.25
C PRO A 22 1.96 -11.32 -8.89
N GLN A 23 1.95 -12.59 -9.28
CA GLN A 23 0.87 -13.54 -8.97
C GLN A 23 0.59 -13.69 -7.47
N TYR A 24 1.61 -13.58 -6.61
CA TYR A 24 1.43 -13.65 -5.16
C TYR A 24 0.61 -12.49 -4.60
N GLY A 25 0.67 -11.32 -5.23
CA GLY A 25 -0.17 -10.17 -4.86
C GLY A 25 -1.65 -10.40 -5.17
N LEU A 26 -1.94 -11.06 -6.29
CA LEU A 26 -3.30 -11.44 -6.67
C LEU A 26 -3.85 -12.51 -5.73
N TYR A 27 -3.05 -13.51 -5.37
CA TYR A 27 -3.46 -14.54 -4.41
C TYR A 27 -3.79 -13.93 -3.05
N SER A 28 -2.95 -13.03 -2.54
CA SER A 28 -3.19 -12.34 -1.27
C SER A 28 -4.47 -11.51 -1.29
N ALA A 29 -4.69 -10.72 -2.36
CA ALA A 29 -5.89 -9.89 -2.50
C ALA A 29 -7.19 -10.71 -2.58
N PHE A 30 -7.16 -11.82 -3.33
CA PHE A 30 -8.32 -12.68 -3.50
C PHE A 30 -8.65 -13.46 -2.21
N VAL A 31 -7.66 -14.17 -1.65
CA VAL A 31 -7.86 -15.02 -0.47
C VAL A 31 -8.19 -14.18 0.75
N GLY A 32 -7.50 -13.05 0.97
CA GLY A 32 -7.76 -12.16 2.10
C GLY A 32 -9.17 -11.56 2.05
N GLY A 33 -9.61 -11.13 0.87
CA GLY A 33 -10.97 -10.63 0.66
C GLY A 33 -12.04 -11.71 0.88
N LEU A 34 -11.81 -12.93 0.40
CA LEU A 34 -12.73 -14.05 0.58
C LEU A 34 -12.86 -14.43 2.06
N MET A 35 -11.74 -14.55 2.78
CA MET A 35 -11.74 -14.87 4.22
C MET A 35 -12.45 -13.79 5.04
N TYR A 36 -12.24 -12.51 4.71
CA TYR A 36 -12.96 -11.41 5.36
C TYR A 36 -14.46 -11.43 5.05
N ALA A 37 -14.87 -11.80 3.83
CA ALA A 37 -16.27 -11.90 3.49
C ALA A 37 -17.01 -12.99 4.28
N LEU A 38 -16.31 -14.06 4.69
CA LEU A 38 -16.89 -15.16 5.47
C LEU A 38 -16.92 -14.89 6.98
N ILE A 39 -15.87 -14.27 7.53
CA ILE A 39 -15.65 -14.16 8.99
C ILE A 39 -15.76 -12.71 9.49
N GLY A 40 -15.70 -11.72 8.60
CA GLY A 40 -15.64 -10.30 8.93
C GLY A 40 -16.93 -9.75 9.54
N GLY A 41 -16.77 -8.87 10.54
CA GLY A 41 -17.89 -8.22 11.23
C GLY A 41 -18.32 -6.88 10.61
N CYS A 42 -17.47 -6.22 9.82
CA CYS A 42 -17.74 -4.86 9.32
C CYS A 42 -17.87 -4.85 7.80
N ARG A 43 -19.00 -4.32 7.29
CA ARG A 43 -19.28 -4.26 5.84
C ARG A 43 -18.41 -3.28 5.06
N GLU A 44 -17.80 -2.30 5.73
CA GLU A 44 -17.08 -1.20 5.08
C GLU A 44 -15.56 -1.43 5.00
N VAL A 45 -15.03 -2.45 5.68
CA VAL A 45 -13.59 -2.73 5.71
C VAL A 45 -13.22 -3.56 4.49
N THR A 46 -12.21 -3.09 3.76
CA THR A 46 -11.60 -3.85 2.66
C THR A 46 -10.26 -4.40 3.13
N ILE A 47 -10.09 -5.72 3.03
CA ILE A 47 -8.81 -6.38 3.26
C ILE A 47 -8.06 -6.53 1.94
N GLY A 48 -6.78 -6.21 1.95
CA GLY A 48 -5.89 -6.38 0.81
C GLY A 48 -4.44 -6.19 1.20
N PRO A 49 -3.50 -6.47 0.29
CA PRO A 49 -2.09 -6.25 0.52
C PRO A 49 -1.81 -4.76 0.75
N THR A 50 -0.88 -4.45 1.65
CA THR A 50 -0.48 -3.08 1.98
C THR A 50 1.01 -2.85 1.67
N ALA A 51 1.36 -1.63 1.29
CA ALA A 51 2.73 -1.27 0.92
C ALA A 51 3.73 -1.49 2.07
N LEU A 52 3.35 -1.18 3.30
CA LEU A 52 4.22 -1.35 4.46
C LEU A 52 4.56 -2.83 4.70
N LEU A 53 3.55 -3.72 4.66
CA LEU A 53 3.79 -5.16 4.83
C LEU A 53 4.68 -5.69 3.72
N ALA A 54 4.47 -5.27 2.47
CA ALA A 54 5.35 -5.62 1.35
C ALA A 54 6.82 -5.21 1.60
N LEU A 55 7.06 -3.99 2.08
CA LEU A 55 8.41 -3.50 2.42
C LEU A 55 9.05 -4.24 3.61
N MET A 56 8.25 -4.69 4.58
CA MET A 56 8.75 -5.48 5.71
C MET A 56 9.07 -6.91 5.28
N THR A 57 8.23 -7.49 4.42
CA THR A 57 8.46 -8.81 3.83
C THR A 57 9.68 -8.80 2.90
N SER A 58 9.89 -7.74 2.11
CA SER A 58 11.00 -7.64 1.14
C SER A 58 12.38 -7.81 1.77
N ARG A 59 12.52 -7.44 3.05
CA ARG A 59 13.75 -7.63 3.84
C ARG A 59 14.11 -9.10 4.04
N HIS A 60 13.10 -9.97 4.06
CA HIS A 60 13.24 -11.39 4.34
C HIS A 60 13.19 -12.24 3.07
N THR A 61 12.61 -11.73 1.98
CA THR A 61 12.38 -12.49 0.73
C THR A 61 13.31 -12.11 -0.42
N GLY A 62 13.78 -10.86 -0.49
CA GLY A 62 14.38 -10.33 -1.72
C GLY A 62 15.86 -9.96 -1.67
N HIS A 63 16.45 -9.74 -0.49
CA HIS A 63 17.75 -9.03 -0.42
C HIS A 63 18.75 -9.49 0.66
N GLY A 64 18.53 -10.63 1.33
CA GLY A 64 19.44 -11.10 2.39
C GLY A 64 19.47 -12.60 2.71
N GLY A 65 18.71 -13.45 2.01
CA GLY A 65 18.68 -14.91 2.26
C GLY A 65 18.35 -15.70 1.01
N GLU A 66 18.45 -17.05 1.08
CA GLU A 66 18.07 -17.95 -0.01
C GLU A 66 16.70 -17.57 -0.55
N SER A 67 16.72 -17.06 -1.78
CA SER A 67 15.69 -16.18 -2.28
C SER A 67 14.52 -17.03 -2.78
N GLY A 68 13.36 -16.88 -2.18
CA GLY A 68 12.20 -17.63 -2.62
C GLY A 68 10.88 -17.26 -1.94
N PRO A 69 9.75 -17.56 -2.60
CA PRO A 69 8.41 -17.33 -2.05
C PRO A 69 8.15 -18.11 -0.75
N HIS A 70 8.93 -19.16 -0.47
CA HIS A 70 8.83 -19.98 0.74
C HIS A 70 8.95 -19.17 2.03
N PHE A 71 9.85 -18.17 2.08
CA PHE A 71 10.00 -17.32 3.26
C PHE A 71 8.78 -16.41 3.48
N ALA A 72 8.20 -15.86 2.40
CA ALA A 72 6.96 -15.09 2.50
C ALA A 72 5.81 -15.94 3.02
N ILE A 73 5.70 -17.19 2.54
CA ILE A 73 4.66 -18.13 2.95
C ILE A 73 4.84 -18.49 4.43
N LEU A 74 6.07 -18.80 4.86
CA LEU A 74 6.36 -19.11 6.26
C LEU A 74 6.10 -17.91 7.18
N LEU A 75 6.50 -16.70 6.78
CA LEU A 75 6.25 -15.47 7.52
C LEU A 75 4.75 -15.19 7.65
N CYS A 76 3.99 -15.38 6.56
CA CYS A 76 2.54 -15.24 6.56
C CYS A 76 1.86 -16.27 7.48
N PHE A 77 2.31 -17.53 7.43
CA PHE A 77 1.81 -18.59 8.29
C PHE A 77 2.08 -18.30 9.78
N LEU A 78 3.30 -17.89 10.11
CA LEU A 78 3.68 -17.56 11.49
C LEU A 78 2.94 -16.32 12.00
N SER A 79 2.78 -15.27 11.18
CA SER A 79 1.96 -14.09 11.51
C SER A 79 0.53 -14.51 11.83
N GLY A 80 -0.06 -15.40 11.02
CA GLY A 80 -1.41 -15.91 11.25
C GLY A 80 -1.56 -16.70 12.56
N ILE A 81 -0.56 -17.51 12.94
CA ILE A 81 -0.54 -18.19 14.25
C ILE A 81 -0.50 -17.16 15.38
N VAL A 82 0.35 -16.15 15.27
CA VAL A 82 0.49 -15.11 16.31
C VAL A 82 -0.81 -14.29 16.42
N GLU A 83 -1.43 -13.92 15.30
CA GLU A 83 -2.73 -13.23 15.26
C GLU A 83 -3.85 -14.08 15.87
N LEU A 84 -3.89 -15.37 15.57
CA LEU A 84 -4.86 -16.30 16.16
C LEU A 84 -4.64 -16.46 17.67
N ALA A 85 -3.38 -16.58 18.12
CA ALA A 85 -3.05 -16.63 19.54
C ALA A 85 -3.47 -15.34 20.25
N MET A 86 -3.22 -14.17 19.64
CA MET A 86 -3.68 -12.88 20.16
C MET A 86 -5.21 -12.81 20.27
N ALA A 87 -5.92 -13.32 19.27
CA ALA A 87 -7.38 -13.39 19.28
C ALA A 87 -7.91 -14.30 20.40
N VAL A 88 -7.34 -15.50 20.59
CA VAL A 88 -7.73 -16.45 21.65
C VAL A 88 -7.49 -15.86 23.03
N LEU A 89 -6.37 -15.17 23.23
CA LEU A 89 -6.03 -14.48 24.47
C LEU A 89 -6.82 -13.17 24.67
N ARG A 90 -7.70 -12.80 23.74
CA ARG A 90 -8.49 -11.55 23.74
C ARG A 90 -7.63 -10.29 23.90
N LEU A 91 -6.42 -10.32 23.34
CA LEU A 91 -5.47 -9.20 23.34
C LEU A 91 -5.93 -8.01 22.47
N GLY A 92 -7.10 -8.11 21.82
CA GLY A 92 -7.76 -6.96 21.18
C GLY A 92 -7.96 -5.78 22.14
N ALA A 93 -8.23 -6.04 23.43
CA ALA A 93 -8.35 -4.98 24.44
C ALA A 93 -7.04 -4.19 24.64
N LEU A 94 -5.88 -4.79 24.33
CA LEU A 94 -4.59 -4.10 24.38
C LEU A 94 -4.41 -3.13 23.20
N VAL A 95 -5.01 -3.44 22.05
CA VAL A 95 -5.00 -2.57 20.87
C VAL A 95 -5.82 -1.30 21.15
N ASP A 96 -6.91 -1.41 21.92
CA ASP A 96 -7.72 -0.27 22.35
C ASP A 96 -6.97 0.69 23.31
N LEU A 97 -5.87 0.24 23.92
CA LEU A 97 -5.00 1.09 24.76
C LEU A 97 -3.98 1.91 23.94
N ILE A 98 -3.89 1.69 22.63
CA ILE A 98 -3.01 2.47 21.77
C ILE A 98 -3.57 3.89 21.63
N SER A 99 -2.83 4.85 22.18
CA SER A 99 -3.25 6.24 22.16
C SER A 99 -3.22 6.83 20.75
N LEU A 100 -4.14 7.77 20.47
CA LEU A 100 -4.19 8.51 19.20
C LEU A 100 -2.81 9.08 18.77
N PRO A 101 -1.99 9.67 19.65
CA PRO A 101 -0.65 10.14 19.29
C PRO A 101 0.28 9.04 18.75
N VAL A 102 0.21 7.82 19.30
CA VAL A 102 1.04 6.70 18.85
C VAL A 102 0.64 6.26 17.45
N THR A 103 -0.67 6.14 17.20
CA THR A 103 -1.19 5.77 15.88
C THR A 103 -0.84 6.81 14.81
N VAL A 104 -0.96 8.10 15.14
CA VAL A 104 -0.58 9.20 14.24
C VAL A 104 0.93 9.20 13.98
N GLY A 105 1.75 9.01 15.02
CA GLY A 105 3.20 8.90 14.89
C GLY A 105 3.63 7.73 14.01
N PHE A 106 3.05 6.56 14.22
CA PHE A 106 3.29 5.37 13.41
C PHE A 106 2.88 5.56 11.95
N THR A 107 1.71 6.17 11.71
CA THR A 107 1.21 6.44 10.36
C THR A 107 2.12 7.44 9.63
N SER A 108 2.59 8.49 10.31
CA SER A 108 3.53 9.47 9.75
C SER A 108 4.87 8.82 9.39
N ALA A 109 5.44 8.00 10.27
CA ALA A 109 6.67 7.26 10.00
C ALA A 109 6.51 6.29 8.82
N THR A 110 5.38 5.57 8.77
CA THR A 110 5.03 4.67 7.67
C THR A 110 4.94 5.41 6.34
N ALA A 111 4.32 6.60 6.32
CA ALA A 111 4.23 7.43 5.12
C ALA A 111 5.63 7.85 4.61
N LEU A 112 6.55 8.22 5.50
CA LEU A 112 7.93 8.55 5.14
C LEU A 112 8.70 7.34 4.59
N ILE A 113 8.54 6.16 5.21
CA ILE A 113 9.17 4.91 4.75
C ILE A 113 8.67 4.53 3.35
N ILE A 114 7.36 4.57 3.14
CA ILE A 114 6.75 4.28 1.84
C ILE A 114 7.24 5.31 0.82
N GLY A 115 7.17 6.61 1.13
CA GLY A 115 7.61 7.67 0.23
C GLY A 115 9.07 7.52 -0.20
N ALA A 116 9.98 7.25 0.74
CA ALA A 116 11.38 7.01 0.44
C ALA A 116 11.58 5.75 -0.43
N SER A 117 10.82 4.68 -0.18
CA SER A 117 10.89 3.46 -1.00
C SER A 117 10.46 3.70 -2.45
N GLN A 118 9.42 4.53 -2.65
CA GLN A 118 8.90 4.84 -3.98
C GLN A 118 9.79 5.82 -4.73
N LEU A 119 10.56 6.68 -4.03
CA LEU A 119 11.51 7.59 -4.68
C LEU A 119 12.58 6.85 -5.47
N LYS A 120 13.06 5.70 -4.97
CA LYS A 120 14.00 4.83 -5.71
C LYS A 120 13.38 4.29 -7.00
N ALA A 121 12.13 3.82 -6.92
CA ALA A 121 11.38 3.33 -8.07
C ALA A 121 11.13 4.46 -9.09
N LEU A 122 10.83 5.67 -8.61
CA LEU A 122 10.59 6.84 -9.44
C LEU A 122 11.85 7.26 -10.21
N LEU A 123 13.02 7.27 -9.56
CA LEU A 123 14.29 7.64 -10.18
C LEU A 123 14.92 6.52 -11.04
N GLY A 124 14.33 5.32 -11.03
CA GLY A 124 14.85 4.16 -11.76
C GLY A 124 16.18 3.61 -11.21
N ILE A 125 16.49 3.91 -9.94
CA ILE A 125 17.74 3.46 -9.30
C ILE A 125 17.61 1.97 -8.97
N ARG A 126 18.44 1.15 -9.63
CA ARG A 126 18.49 -0.32 -9.43
C ARG A 126 19.53 -0.67 -8.37
N GLY A 127 19.15 -1.57 -7.46
CA GLY A 127 20.00 -2.04 -6.37
C GLY A 127 20.03 -1.06 -5.20
N GLY A 128 19.88 -1.61 -3.98
CA GLY A 128 19.74 -0.82 -2.75
C GLY A 128 18.41 -1.09 -2.04
N SER A 129 18.14 -2.34 -1.72
CA SER A 129 17.19 -2.67 -0.63
C SER A 129 17.89 -2.46 0.71
N GLY A 130 18.29 -1.22 0.96
CA GLY A 130 18.76 -0.82 2.26
C GLY A 130 17.65 -1.05 3.29
N SER A 131 18.04 -1.69 4.39
CA SER A 131 17.28 -2.20 5.53
C SER A 131 16.55 -1.13 6.37
N GLY A 132 16.33 0.07 5.83
CA GLY A 132 15.71 1.19 6.53
C GLY A 132 15.51 2.45 5.69
N PHE A 133 14.75 3.40 6.24
CA PHE A 133 14.52 4.72 5.66
C PHE A 133 15.84 5.46 5.43
N ALA A 134 16.71 5.52 6.44
CA ALA A 134 17.98 6.25 6.38
C ALA A 134 18.90 5.71 5.27
N GLU A 135 19.02 4.38 5.18
CA GLU A 135 19.83 3.72 4.15
C GLU A 135 19.26 3.99 2.75
N THR A 136 17.93 3.96 2.61
CA THR A 136 17.24 4.31 1.37
C THR A 136 17.54 5.74 0.91
N ILE A 137 17.48 6.71 1.83
CA ILE A 137 17.79 8.11 1.51
C ILE A 137 19.26 8.27 1.13
N LYS A 138 20.17 7.63 1.87
CA LYS A 138 21.60 7.63 1.56
C LYS A 138 21.87 7.09 0.15
N THR A 139 21.27 5.94 -0.21
CA THR A 139 21.40 5.37 -1.56
C THR A 139 20.86 6.30 -2.63
N VAL A 140 19.73 6.97 -2.40
CA VAL A 140 19.16 7.92 -3.37
C VAL A 140 20.09 9.11 -3.61
N ILE A 141 20.73 9.63 -2.55
CA ILE A 141 21.68 10.75 -2.66
C ILE A 141 22.96 10.31 -3.39
N GLU A 142 23.54 9.18 -3.00
CA GLU A 142 24.79 8.67 -3.58
C GLU A 142 24.63 8.26 -5.04
N LYS A 143 23.50 7.62 -5.39
CA LYS A 143 23.21 7.11 -6.72
C LYS A 143 22.36 8.03 -7.58
N PHE A 144 22.23 9.29 -7.20
CA PHE A 144 21.43 10.26 -7.97
C PHE A 144 21.92 10.38 -9.43
N GLY A 145 23.23 10.24 -9.65
CA GLY A 145 23.83 10.24 -10.99
C GLY A 145 23.58 8.98 -11.83
N GLU A 146 23.19 7.86 -11.20
CA GLU A 146 22.82 6.61 -11.90
C GLU A 146 21.32 6.59 -12.26
N ALA A 147 20.57 7.66 -11.99
CA ALA A 147 19.15 7.74 -12.24
C ALA A 147 18.83 7.56 -13.73
N ARG A 148 17.89 6.65 -14.02
CA ARG A 148 17.43 6.41 -15.39
C ARG A 148 16.41 7.48 -15.76
N VAL A 149 16.84 8.42 -16.60
CA VAL A 149 16.00 9.53 -17.07
C VAL A 149 14.69 9.03 -17.70
N SER A 150 14.73 7.91 -18.42
CA SER A 150 13.53 7.28 -19.01
C SER A 150 12.48 6.87 -17.98
N ASP A 151 12.92 6.23 -16.89
CA ASP A 151 12.03 5.75 -15.83
C ASP A 151 11.49 6.95 -15.02
N SER A 152 12.35 7.95 -14.80
CA SER A 152 11.98 9.20 -14.11
C SER A 152 10.91 9.97 -14.87
N VAL A 153 11.10 10.21 -16.17
CA VAL A 153 10.13 10.93 -17.01
C VAL A 153 8.80 10.18 -17.03
N LEU A 154 8.82 8.86 -17.20
CA LEU A 154 7.60 8.04 -17.20
C LEU A 154 6.87 8.12 -15.84
N GLY A 155 7.61 8.01 -14.74
CA GLY A 155 7.07 8.09 -13.39
C GLY A 155 6.43 9.45 -13.09
N PHE A 156 7.15 10.54 -13.36
CA PHE A 156 6.62 11.90 -13.15
C PHE A 156 5.45 12.22 -14.09
N ALA A 157 5.50 11.78 -15.35
CA ALA A 157 4.38 11.95 -16.29
C ALA A 157 3.14 11.19 -15.81
N SER A 158 3.29 9.94 -15.35
CA SER A 158 2.20 9.14 -14.78
C SER A 158 1.57 9.82 -13.56
N ILE A 159 2.39 10.32 -12.63
CA ILE A 159 1.91 11.09 -11.47
C ILE A 159 1.15 12.34 -11.93
N ALA A 160 1.69 13.09 -12.89
CA ALA A 160 1.04 14.29 -13.41
C ALA A 160 -0.33 13.99 -14.03
N VAL A 161 -0.43 12.92 -14.83
CA VAL A 161 -1.70 12.46 -15.42
C VAL A 161 -2.70 12.05 -14.34
N LEU A 162 -2.28 11.26 -13.34
CA LEU A 162 -3.15 10.84 -12.23
C LEU A 162 -3.65 12.03 -11.41
N LEU A 163 -2.78 13.01 -11.14
CA LEU A 163 -3.16 14.24 -10.44
C LEU A 163 -4.07 15.13 -11.28
N ALA A 164 -3.84 15.22 -12.60
CA ALA A 164 -4.71 15.95 -13.52
C ALA A 164 -6.11 15.33 -13.59
N MET A 165 -6.20 14.00 -13.73
CA MET A 165 -7.47 13.27 -13.70
C MET A 165 -8.20 13.46 -12.37
N ARG A 166 -7.47 13.46 -11.25
CA ARG A 166 -8.05 13.73 -9.93
C ARG A 166 -8.60 15.16 -9.84
N LYS A 167 -7.84 16.16 -10.30
CA LYS A 167 -8.31 17.56 -10.36
C LYS A 167 -9.50 17.73 -11.29
N LEU A 168 -9.59 16.99 -12.39
CA LEU A 168 -10.72 17.05 -13.32
C LEU A 168 -12.04 16.63 -12.65
N LYS A 169 -11.99 15.70 -11.69
CA LYS A 169 -13.16 15.30 -10.88
C LYS A 169 -13.62 16.40 -9.92
N ASP A 170 -12.70 17.26 -9.47
CA ASP A 170 -13.01 18.39 -8.58
C ASP A 170 -13.53 19.62 -9.34
N ILE A 171 -13.41 19.65 -10.69
CA ILE A 171 -14.05 20.67 -11.53
C ILE A 171 -15.55 20.35 -11.59
N LYS A 172 -16.35 21.14 -10.85
CA LYS A 172 -17.81 21.09 -10.90
C LYS A 172 -18.32 21.18 -12.35
N THR A 173 -18.71 20.06 -12.92
CA THR A 173 -19.53 20.05 -14.14
C THR A 173 -20.87 20.75 -13.88
N PRO A 174 -21.40 21.55 -14.83
CA PRO A 174 -22.66 22.29 -14.68
C PRO A 174 -23.89 21.40 -14.44
N ALA A 175 -23.78 20.07 -14.58
CA ALA A 175 -24.81 19.11 -14.19
C ALA A 175 -25.06 19.05 -12.67
N ASP A 176 -24.07 19.40 -11.83
CA ASP A 176 -24.22 19.41 -10.37
C ASP A 176 -24.98 20.65 -9.86
N ALA A 177 -24.97 21.74 -10.64
CA ALA A 177 -25.78 22.93 -10.37
C ALA A 177 -27.29 22.70 -10.61
N SER A 178 -27.64 21.74 -11.46
CA SER A 178 -29.04 21.34 -11.69
C SER A 178 -29.59 20.48 -10.55
N LYS A 179 -28.75 19.65 -9.92
CA LYS A 179 -29.15 18.83 -8.77
C LYS A 179 -29.44 19.67 -7.52
N GLY A 180 -28.65 20.72 -7.25
CA GLY A 180 -28.91 21.66 -6.14
C GLY A 180 -30.16 22.53 -6.31
N ARG A 181 -30.58 22.83 -7.55
CA ARG A 181 -31.83 23.57 -7.82
C ARG A 181 -33.08 22.70 -7.65
N LYS A 182 -33.01 21.41 -7.97
CA LYS A 182 -34.16 20.48 -7.81
C LYS A 182 -34.48 20.18 -6.35
N THR A 183 -33.49 20.15 -5.45
CA THR A 183 -33.76 19.99 -4.01
C THR A 183 -34.33 21.24 -3.37
N PHE A 184 -34.00 22.43 -3.87
CA PHE A 184 -34.54 23.69 -3.35
C PHE A 184 -35.94 24.03 -3.90
N GLY A 185 -36.28 23.56 -5.11
CA GLY A 185 -37.61 23.75 -5.72
C GLY A 185 -38.70 22.78 -5.27
N VAL A 186 -38.39 21.82 -4.38
CA VAL A 186 -39.36 20.91 -3.76
C VAL A 186 -39.58 21.24 -2.27
N ALA A 187 -38.84 22.23 -1.74
CA ALA A 187 -38.92 22.69 -0.35
C ALA A 187 -39.65 24.05 -0.20
N LEU A 188 -40.42 24.46 -1.21
CA LEU A 188 -41.24 25.67 -1.24
C LEU A 188 -42.59 25.33 -1.86
#